data_AF-L8LYW9-F1
#
_entry.id   AF-L8LYW9-F1
#
_cell.length_a   1.000
_cell.length_b   1.000
_cell.length_c   1.000
_cell.angle_alpha   90.00
_cell.angle_beta   90.00
_cell.angle_gamma   90.00
#
_symmetry.space_group_name_H-M   'P 1'
#
loop_
_entity.id
_entity.type
_entity.pdbx_description
1 polymer ?
#
loop_
_entity_poly.entity_id
_entity_poly.type
_entity_poly.pdbx_seq_one_letter_code
_entity_poly.pdbx_strand_id
1 'polypeptide(L)' 'MLGISVSNAGDVNDDGIDNIIVGAKLAGNGGQGQSYVVFGGSNVGSGGSLEVSALV' A
#
# COMPACT_ATOMS: atom_id res chain seq x y z
N MET A 1 -4.94 7.11 9.96
CA MET A 1 -5.23 5.66 10.06
C MET A 1 -5.15 5.05 8.68
N LEU A 2 -4.10 4.25 8.44
CA LEU A 2 -3.81 3.54 7.20
C LEU A 2 -4.39 2.11 7.27
N GLY A 3 -4.61 1.45 6.14
CA GLY A 3 -5.01 0.05 6.10
C GLY A 3 -6.49 -0.19 6.34
N ILE A 4 -7.34 0.84 6.18
CA ILE A 4 -8.77 0.71 6.43
C ILE A 4 -9.51 -0.12 5.37
N SER A 5 -8.93 -0.15 4.18
CA SER A 5 -9.35 -0.94 3.04
C SER A 5 -8.10 -1.31 2.25
N VAL A 6 -8.06 -2.55 1.77
CA VAL A 6 -6.98 -3.06 0.90
C VAL A 6 -7.65 -3.75 -0.28
N SER A 7 -7.10 -3.55 -1.48
CA SER A 7 -7.57 -4.22 -2.70
C SER A 7 -6.41 -4.48 -3.65
N ASN A 8 -6.55 -5.52 -4.49
CA ASN A 8 -5.59 -5.77 -5.57
C ASN A 8 -5.66 -4.61 -6.58
N ALA A 9 -4.51 -4.07 -6.96
CA ALA A 9 -4.37 -3.04 -7.99
C ALA A 9 -3.85 -3.61 -9.32
N GLY A 10 -3.42 -4.87 -9.34
CA GLY A 10 -2.70 -5.49 -10.46
C GLY A 10 -1.28 -4.95 -10.58
N ASP A 11 -0.56 -5.37 -11.61
CA ASP A 11 0.74 -4.80 -11.96
C ASP A 11 0.56 -3.43 -12.67
N VAL A 12 0.77 -2.33 -11.94
CA VAL A 12 0.56 -0.96 -12.43
C VAL A 12 1.86 -0.31 -12.91
N ASN A 13 3.01 -0.89 -12.57
CA ASN A 13 4.34 -0.40 -12.90
C ASN A 13 5.10 -1.32 -13.87
N ASP A 14 4.45 -2.37 -14.36
CA ASP A 14 4.91 -3.30 -15.40
C ASP A 14 6.21 -4.05 -15.00
N ASP A 15 6.30 -4.47 -13.74
CA ASP A 15 7.44 -5.23 -13.20
C ASP A 15 7.19 -6.74 -13.08
N GLY A 16 6.00 -7.19 -13.47
CA GLY A 16 5.55 -8.57 -13.41
C GLY A 16 5.00 -9.00 -12.06
N ILE A 17 4.80 -8.08 -11.10
CA ILE A 17 4.29 -8.37 -9.75
C ILE A 17 3.05 -7.53 -9.44
N ASP A 18 2.00 -8.17 -8.94
CA ASP A 18 0.77 -7.48 -8.53
C ASP A 18 1.03 -6.50 -7.39
N ASN A 19 0.44 -5.31 -7.50
CA ASN A 19 0.49 -4.24 -6.52
C ASN A 19 -0.82 -4.18 -5.72
N ILE A 20 -0.80 -3.45 -4.60
CA ILE A 20 -2.00 -3.24 -3.80
C ILE A 20 -2.31 -1.75 -3.64
N ILE A 21 -3.61 -1.44 -3.51
CA ILE A 21 -4.06 -0.12 -3.09
C ILE A 21 -4.54 -0.17 -1.64
N VAL A 22 -4.09 0.79 -0.83
CA VAL A 22 -4.40 0.89 0.59
C VAL A 22 -5.07 2.23 0.88
N GLY A 23 -6.24 2.17 1.50
CA GLY A 23 -7.00 3.35 1.93
C GLY A 23 -6.60 3.85 3.31
N ALA A 24 -6.48 5.18 3.43
CA ALA A 24 -6.20 5.88 4.68
C ALA A 24 -7.20 7.03 4.89
N LYS A 25 -8.31 6.75 5.60
CA LYS A 25 -9.47 7.66 5.61
C LYS A 25 -9.24 9.06 6.22
N LEU A 26 -8.13 9.27 6.95
CA LEU A 26 -7.81 10.54 7.65
C LEU A 26 -6.36 10.99 7.42
N ALA A 27 -5.70 10.55 6.34
CA ALA A 27 -4.27 10.85 6.15
C ALA A 27 -4.00 12.23 5.55
N GLY A 28 -4.97 12.84 4.86
CA GLY A 28 -4.84 14.18 4.28
C GLY A 28 -4.83 15.31 5.32
N ASN A 29 -4.26 16.46 4.93
CA ASN A 29 -4.21 17.65 5.78
C ASN A 29 -5.63 18.23 5.97
N GLY A 30 -6.21 18.00 7.14
CA GLY A 30 -7.63 18.30 7.42
C GLY A 30 -8.56 17.08 7.34
N GLY A 31 -8.03 15.87 7.34
CA GLY A 31 -8.80 14.63 7.51
C GLY A 31 -9.41 14.06 6.23
N GLN A 32 -9.01 14.54 5.04
CA GLN A 32 -9.43 13.89 3.80
C GLN A 32 -8.82 12.49 3.68
N GLY A 33 -9.56 11.58 3.05
CA GLY A 33 -9.05 10.27 2.71
C GLY A 33 -7.92 10.37 1.69
N GLN A 34 -6.88 9.56 1.86
CA GLN A 34 -5.87 9.31 0.84
C GLN A 34 -5.84 7.82 0.49
N SER A 35 -5.39 7.52 -0.72
CA SER A 35 -5.11 6.16 -1.16
C SER A 35 -3.66 6.09 -1.61
N TYR A 36 -3.00 4.98 -1.29
CA TYR A 36 -1.60 4.73 -1.62
C TYR A 36 -1.53 3.46 -2.45
N VAL A 37 -0.73 3.48 -3.51
CA VAL A 37 -0.30 2.25 -4.18
C VAL A 37 0.98 1.79 -3.48
N VAL A 38 0.99 0.54 -3.05
CA VAL A 38 2.20 -0.11 -2.53
C VAL A 38 2.66 -1.09 -3.60
N PHE A 39 3.86 -0.87 -4.12
CA PHE A 39 4.39 -1.76 -5.15
C PHE A 39 4.75 -3.12 -4.56
N GLY A 40 4.40 -4.16 -5.31
CA GLY A 40 4.81 -5.53 -5.03
C GLY A 40 6.33 -5.68 -5.12
N GLY A 41 6.82 -6.82 -4.64
CA GLY A 41 8.23 -7.13 -4.76
C GLY A 41 8.51 -8.57 -4.40
N SER A 42 9.54 -9.17 -5.01
CA SER A 42 9.84 -10.60 -4.86
C SER A 42 10.16 -11.03 -3.43
N ASN A 43 10.51 -10.08 -2.56
CA ASN A 43 10.82 -10.31 -1.15
C ASN A 43 9.70 -9.83 -0.20
N VAL A 44 8.61 -9.25 -0.72
CA VAL A 44 7.48 -8.79 0.10
C VAL A 44 6.82 -10.01 0.75
N GLY A 45 6.68 -9.99 2.09
CA GLY A 45 6.13 -11.10 2.85
C GLY A 45 7.10 -12.24 3.15
N SER A 46 8.33 -12.23 2.60
CA SER A 46 9.35 -13.24 2.90
C SER A 46 9.77 -13.27 4.38
N GLY A 47 9.56 -12.17 5.11
CA GLY A 47 9.78 -12.05 6.56
C GLY A 47 8.50 -12.08 7.41
N GLY A 48 7.34 -12.33 6.80
CA GLY A 48 6.03 -12.38 7.48
C GLY A 48 5.36 -11.01 7.72
N SER A 49 6.10 -9.95 8.08
CA SER A 49 5.55 -8.59 8.23
C SER A 49 6.25 -7.57 7.33
N LEU A 50 5.47 -6.64 6.80
CA LEU A 50 5.95 -5.43 6.12
C LEU A 50 5.61 -4.23 7.00
N GLU A 51 6.61 -3.58 7.55
CA GLU A 51 6.44 -2.39 8.38
C GLU A 51 6.20 -1.16 7.50
N VAL A 52 4.93 -0.82 7.28
CA VAL A 52 4.53 0.30 6.39
C VAL A 52 4.93 1.67 6.96
N SER A 53 5.17 1.77 8.27
CA SER A 53 5.67 2.99 8.92
C SER A 53 7.14 3.31 8.61
N ALA A 54 7.88 2.39 7.98
CA ALA A 54 9.26 2.64 7.56
C ALA A 54 9.36 3.39 6.20
N LEU A 55 8.22 3.68 5.56
CA LEU A 55 8.14 4.32 4.25
C LEU A 55 7.85 5.84 4.32
N VAL A 56 7.91 6.44 5.51
CA VAL A 56 7.73 7.90 5.71
C VAL A 56 9.01 8.59 6.13
#